data_AF-Q3YBQ2-F1
#
_entry.id   AF-Q3YBQ2-F1
#
_cell.length_a   1.000
_cell.length_b   1.000
_cell.length_c   1.000
_cell.angle_alpha   90.00
_cell.angle_beta   90.00
_cell.angle_gamma   90.00
#
_symmetry.space_group_name_H-M   'P 1'
#
loop_
_entity.id
_entity.type
_entity.pdbx_description
1 polymer ?
#
loop_
_entity_poly.entity_id
_entity_poly.type
_entity_poly.pdbx_seq_one_letter_code
_entity_poly.pdbx_strand_id
1 'polypeptide(L)' 'MGLRERKKLDTRRALSDAALHLMFEREGLENVTREDIAAMAGVSVRTFNNY' A
#
# COMPACT_ATOMS: atom_id res chain seq x y z
N MET A 1 20.85 9.66 -1.60
CA MET A 1 19.44 9.70 -1.14
C MET A 1 19.40 9.62 0.37
N GLY A 2 18.81 10.62 1.04
CA GLY A 2 18.68 10.62 2.50
C GLY A 2 17.70 9.57 3.02
N LEU A 3 17.76 9.28 4.33
CA LEU A 3 16.89 8.31 5.01
C LEU A 3 15.40 8.54 4.75
N ARG A 4 14.98 9.80 4.62
CA ARG A 4 13.60 10.20 4.30
C ARG A 4 13.15 9.73 2.91
N GLU A 5 13.98 9.90 1.89
CA GLU A 5 13.67 9.46 0.53
C GLU A 5 13.58 7.93 0.45
N ARG A 6 14.42 7.23 1.22
CA ARG A 6 14.37 5.76 1.31
C ARG A 6 13.07 5.27 1.94
N LYS A 7 12.70 5.82 3.11
CA LYS A 7 11.42 5.50 3.77
C LYS A 7 10.22 5.76 2.86
N LYS A 8 10.24 6.85 2.08
CA LYS A 8 9.19 7.16 1.11
C LYS A 8 9.09 6.09 0.01
N LEU A 9 10.23 5.64 -0.51
CA LEU A 9 10.28 4.57 -1.51
C LEU A 9 9.80 3.23 -0.95
N ASP A 10 10.20 2.90 0.29
CA ASP A 10 9.82 1.66 0.95
C ASP A 10 8.31 1.61 1.19
N THR A 11 7.70 2.71 1.67
CA THR A 11 6.25 2.82 1.81
C THR A 11 5.54 2.67 0.47
N ARG A 12 6.02 3.34 -0.58
CA ARG A 12 5.40 3.23 -1.91
C ARG A 12 5.44 1.80 -2.46
N ARG A 13 6.53 1.07 -2.23
CA ARG A 13 6.65 -0.34 -2.60
C ARG A 13 5.68 -1.21 -1.81
N ALA A 14 5.66 -1.08 -0.49
CA ALA A 14 4.73 -1.83 0.37
C ALA A 14 3.27 -1.62 -0.03
N LEU A 15 2.87 -0.39 -0.36
CA LEU A 15 1.51 -0.10 -0.86
C LEU A 15 1.20 -0.80 -2.19
N SER A 16 2.17 -0.81 -3.11
CA SER A 16 2.01 -1.43 -4.44
C SER A 16 1.92 -2.95 -4.34
N ASP A 17 2.80 -3.55 -3.52
CA ASP A 17 2.84 -4.98 -3.28
C ASP A 17 1.54 -5.47 -2.61
N ALA A 18 1.05 -4.73 -1.61
CA ALA A 18 -0.22 -5.02 -0.94
C ALA A 18 -1.42 -4.95 -1.90
N ALA A 19 -1.47 -3.93 -2.77
CA ALA A 19 -2.54 -3.80 -3.76
C ALA A 19 -2.55 -4.96 -4.76
N LEU A 20 -1.38 -5.35 -5.28
CA LEU A 20 -1.24 -6.50 -6.18
C LEU A 20 -1.65 -7.79 -5.49
N HIS A 21 -1.21 -8.01 -4.25
CA HIS A 21 -1.54 -9.22 -3.50
C HIS A 21 -3.05 -9.35 -3.29
N LEU A 22 -3.70 -8.28 -2.83
CA LEU A 22 -5.14 -8.25 -2.60
C LEU A 22 -5.94 -8.41 -3.90
N MET A 23 -5.45 -7.85 -5.01
CA MET A 23 -6.10 -8.02 -6.32
C MET A 23 -6.10 -9.49 -6.76
N PHE A 24 -5.00 -10.22 -6.54
CA PHE A 24 -4.95 -11.66 -6.82
C PHE A 24 -5.78 -12.48 -5.83
N GLU A 25 -5.82 -12.09 -4.56
CA GLU A 25 -6.57 -12.80 -3.52
C GLU A 25 -8.09 -12.59 -3.65
N ARG A 26 -8.54 -11.41 -4.07
CA ARG A 26 -9.96 -11.02 -4.12
C ARG A 26 -10.56 -10.96 -5.52
N GLU A 27 -9.92 -11.61 -6.49
CA GLU A 27 -10.41 -11.75 -7.87
C GLU A 27 -10.66 -10.44 -8.62
N GLY A 28 -9.99 -9.34 -8.25
CA GLY A 28 -10.18 -8.06 -8.93
C GLY A 28 -9.99 -6.84 -8.03
N LEU A 29 -9.84 -5.66 -8.64
CA LEU A 29 -9.64 -4.39 -7.93
C LEU A 29 -10.93 -3.88 -7.28
N GLU A 30 -12.09 -4.26 -7.80
CA GLU A 30 -13.41 -3.92 -7.28
C GLU A 30 -13.66 -4.44 -5.86
N ASN A 31 -12.96 -5.50 -5.46
CA ASN A 31 -13.06 -6.12 -4.14
C ASN A 31 -11.95 -5.68 -3.18
N VAL A 32 -11.04 -4.80 -3.63
CA VAL A 32 -9.91 -4.30 -2.86
C VAL A 32 -10.20 -2.88 -2.40
N THR A 33 -10.22 -2.67 -1.08
CA THR A 33 -10.37 -1.34 -0.50
C THR A 33 -9.01 -0.74 -0.14
N ARG A 34 -8.93 0.59 -0.12
CA ARG A 34 -7.73 1.29 0.37
C ARG A 34 -7.44 0.98 1.83
N GLU A 35 -8.47 0.68 2.62
CA GLU A 35 -8.36 0.25 4.01
C GLU A 35 -7.66 -1.12 4.09
N ASP A 36 -8.01 -2.07 3.24
CA ASP A 36 -7.34 -3.38 3.14
C ASP A 36 -5.87 -3.20 2.74
N ILE A 37 -5.58 -2.37 1.73
CA ILE A 37 -4.21 -2.12 1.26
C ILE A 37 -3.37 -1.46 2.37
N ALA A 38 -3.91 -0.44 3.05
CA ALA A 38 -3.22 0.24 4.14
C ALA A 38 -2.92 -0.72 5.30
N ALA A 39 -3.90 -1.55 5.68
CA ALA A 39 -3.73 -2.56 6.72
C ALA A 39 -2.63 -3.57 6.36
N MET A 40 -2.63 -4.08 5.13
CA MET A 40 -1.63 -5.04 4.66
C MET A 40 -0.22 -4.42 4.55
N ALA A 41 -0.13 -3.17 4.09
CA ALA A 41 1.13 -2.44 4.01
C ALA A 41 1.64 -1.93 5.37
N GLY A 42 0.89 -2.13 6.46
CA GLY A 42 1.27 -1.71 7.81
C GLY A 42 1.28 -0.20 8.01
N VAL A 43 0.44 0.53 7.27
CA VAL A 43 0.35 1.99 7.35
C VAL A 43 -1.08 2.45 7.67
N SER A 44 -1.21 3.69 8.13
CA SER A 44 -2.54 4.29 8.29
C SER A 44 -3.18 4.59 6.94
N VAL A 45 -4.52 4.61 6.88
CA VAL A 45 -5.27 5.06 5.69
C VAL A 45 -4.89 6.51 5.32
N ARG A 46 -4.60 7.36 6.31
CA ARG A 46 -4.07 8.71 6.08
C ARG A 46 -2.73 8.66 5.35
N THR A 47 -1.85 7.75 5.73
CA THR A 47 -0.56 7.56 5.04
C THR A 47 -0.81 7.08 3.62
N PHE A 48 -1.67 6.07 3.41
CA PHE A 48 -2.06 5.63 2.07
C PHE A 48 -2.52 6.82 1.20
N ASN A 49 -3.45 7.64 1.70
CA ASN A 49 -3.97 8.79 0.95
C ASN A 49 -2.93 9.88 0.64
N ASN A 50 -1.78 9.89 1.33
CA ASN A 50 -0.70 10.84 1.10
C ASN A 50 0.35 10.34 0.09
N TYR A 51 0.20 9.11 -0.42
CA TYR A 51 1.12 8.45 -1.35
C TYR A 51 0.43 8.14 -2.68
#